data_AF-A0A382CPF8-F1
#
_entry.id   AF-A0A382CPF8-F1
#
_cell.length_a   1.000
_cell.length_b   1.000
_cell.length_c   1.000
_cell.angle_alpha   90.00
_cell.angle_beta   90.00
_cell.angle_gamma   90.00
#
_symmetry.space_group_name_H-M   'P 1'
#
loop_
_entity.id
_entity.type
_entity.pdbx_description
1 polymer ?
#
loop_
_entity_poly.entity_id
_entity_poly.type
_entity_poly.pdbx_seq_one_letter_code
_entity_poly.pdbx_strand_id
1 'polypeptide(L)'
;MHTTELNYPVLEHEEGLLLGNGDLSVSIYQASDRIIWRFGKNDVWDRRLDLSDCPKPAHIDEIARGVKDEGWVNSGFVDGHGQAGQGASDPQRMRELCDGWPAYARRPYPCPKPVGELALHLPADQSGFRIQQRLTIEQNTVTIRCSWDSGAVINLECFVPPSPNVLVVTWTVENWTEETATAYQVPVWFSLYRWNDPTIEAFVSDLFARTRFRALSGAVNTGRTSPLPVPVVREVDGQPIIEQSFPPDLRFAGGFRYYLAPFVSGLTLEAIKPGASDEARLHIKGDYTVVEGWLAVAVPTSTDAGGADAELARIVATLQGTPSEIITQWRRDTEMRAQAFWHQSSVSIADTFMERVWYETLHARRCAYRSSVIAPGLMMPSTVGDYSLWHGDYHTNYNYQSPFWGDYTANQIDLGDAFFPGMRYIIEIGRKLSRDWWNCRGTFIHLTGYPFEIEGDPYGTGPLSRLAYMTGWIASHYWWRYVYTMDTEWLVDEGYPVIRDCALFYTDFLEKWDDDLYHAFPSGQGESFFTGSSVDYTDRPQVIRHIRYCLQKALEAAEILDTDDDLAAQWRQRLDRLVVVDDLDALSFSD
;
A
#
# COMPACT_ATOMS: atom_id res chain seq x y z
N MET A 1 11.33 3.22 27.09
CA MET A 1 10.24 3.40 26.11
C MET A 1 10.57 4.64 25.33
N HIS A 2 10.50 4.51 24.02
CA HIS A 2 10.75 5.58 23.07
C HIS A 2 9.47 6.37 22.87
N THR A 3 9.62 7.70 22.80
CA THR A 3 8.51 8.61 22.62
C THR A 3 8.79 9.60 21.50
N THR A 4 7.73 9.93 20.78
CA THR A 4 7.70 11.07 19.86
C THR A 4 6.77 12.11 20.50
N GLU A 5 7.33 13.25 20.89
CA GLU A 5 6.62 14.32 21.59
C GLU A 5 6.51 15.57 20.73
N LEU A 6 5.29 16.07 20.55
CA LEU A 6 4.99 17.25 19.75
C LEU A 6 4.26 18.27 20.62
N ASN A 7 4.88 19.42 20.84
CA ASN A 7 4.30 20.55 21.60
C ASN A 7 3.77 21.65 20.67
N TYR A 8 3.45 21.27 19.44
CA TYR A 8 2.97 22.14 18.37
C TYR A 8 1.94 21.40 17.51
N PRO A 9 1.10 22.13 16.76
CA PRO A 9 0.18 21.52 15.79
C PRO A 9 0.92 20.93 14.60
N VAL A 10 0.54 19.73 14.20
CA VAL A 10 0.85 19.08 12.93
C VAL A 10 -0.30 19.34 11.98
N LEU A 11 -0.05 19.90 10.80
CA LEU A 11 -1.11 20.41 9.92
C LEU A 11 -1.48 19.49 8.76
N GLU A 12 -0.61 18.53 8.44
CA GLU A 12 -0.78 17.60 7.33
C GLU A 12 -0.85 16.17 7.86
N HIS A 13 -1.68 15.32 7.27
CA HIS A 13 -1.86 13.94 7.72
C HIS A 13 -0.63 13.07 7.41
N GLU A 14 0.25 13.45 6.49
CA GLU A 14 1.53 12.76 6.24
C GLU A 14 2.53 12.91 7.40
N GLU A 15 2.39 13.96 8.20
CA GLU A 15 3.30 14.29 9.31
C GLU A 15 2.73 13.88 10.68
N GLY A 16 1.51 13.33 10.69
CA GLY A 16 0.77 13.02 11.91
C GLY A 16 1.35 11.87 12.74
N LEU A 17 0.98 11.83 14.01
CA LEU A 17 1.32 10.69 14.88
C LEU A 17 0.52 9.46 14.41
N LEU A 18 1.23 8.36 14.14
CA LEU A 18 0.66 7.17 13.53
C LEU A 18 0.31 6.09 14.57
N LEU A 19 -0.92 5.60 14.52
CA LEU A 19 -1.41 4.42 15.22
C LEU A 19 -1.88 3.36 14.22
N GLY A 20 -1.93 2.11 14.64
CA GLY A 20 -2.55 1.05 13.85
C GLY A 20 -2.35 -0.35 14.42
N ASN A 21 -2.90 -1.34 13.74
CA ASN A 21 -2.84 -2.75 14.13
C ASN A 21 -2.35 -3.69 13.01
N GLY A 22 -1.82 -3.11 11.94
CA GLY A 22 -1.32 -3.83 10.77
C GLY A 22 -2.32 -3.96 9.62
N ASP A 23 -3.54 -3.44 9.79
CA ASP A 23 -4.60 -3.39 8.76
C ASP A 23 -5.31 -2.04 8.77
N LEU A 24 -5.81 -1.62 9.94
CA LEU A 24 -6.29 -0.26 10.17
C LEU A 24 -5.13 0.62 10.66
N SER A 25 -4.88 1.72 9.96
CA SER A 25 -3.96 2.78 10.38
C SER A 25 -4.70 4.10 10.57
N VAL A 26 -4.19 4.93 11.48
CA VAL A 26 -4.76 6.25 11.80
C VAL A 26 -3.64 7.26 11.95
N SER A 27 -3.69 8.31 11.14
CA SER A 27 -2.79 9.47 11.29
C SER A 27 -3.48 10.57 12.08
N ILE A 28 -2.81 11.08 13.11
CA ILE A 28 -3.34 12.12 14.01
C ILE A 28 -2.66 13.45 13.72
N TYR A 29 -3.46 14.43 13.30
CA TYR A 29 -3.01 15.78 12.98
C TYR A 29 -4.05 16.81 13.42
N GLN A 30 -3.88 18.08 13.04
CA GLN A 30 -4.69 19.19 13.50
C GLN A 30 -5.05 20.15 12.37
N ALA A 31 -6.18 20.83 12.54
CA ALA A 31 -6.43 22.13 11.93
C ALA A 31 -6.50 23.20 13.04
N SER A 32 -6.73 24.45 12.67
CA SER A 32 -6.80 25.57 13.64
C SER A 32 -7.84 25.38 14.75
N ASP A 33 -8.90 24.62 14.47
CA ASP A 33 -10.09 24.47 15.30
C ASP A 33 -10.42 23.02 15.68
N ARG A 34 -9.56 22.05 15.33
CA ARG A 34 -9.85 20.62 15.55
C ARG A 34 -8.60 19.75 15.62
N ILE A 35 -8.72 18.64 16.36
CA ILE A 35 -7.83 17.48 16.26
C ILE A 35 -8.48 16.46 15.35
N ILE A 36 -7.71 15.88 14.43
CA ILE A 36 -8.22 15.02 13.36
C ILE A 36 -7.50 13.68 13.41
N TRP A 37 -8.29 12.61 13.29
CA TRP A 37 -7.83 11.24 13.10
C TRP A 37 -8.25 10.81 11.69
N ARG A 38 -7.28 10.71 10.78
CA ARG A 38 -7.51 10.27 9.40
C ARG A 38 -7.31 8.76 9.29
N PHE A 39 -8.34 8.07 8.84
CA PHE A 39 -8.38 6.62 8.74
C PHE A 39 -7.81 6.13 7.40
N GLY A 40 -7.08 5.02 7.47
CA GLY A 40 -6.61 4.26 6.32
C GLY A 40 -6.76 2.76 6.56
N LYS A 41 -7.09 2.00 5.52
CA LYS A 41 -7.20 0.54 5.60
C LYS A 41 -6.64 -0.10 4.33
N ASN A 42 -5.85 -1.17 4.50
CA ASN A 42 -5.02 -1.71 3.43
C ASN A 42 -5.80 -2.18 2.19
N ASP A 43 -7.06 -2.58 2.36
CA ASP A 43 -7.93 -3.13 1.31
C ASP A 43 -8.96 -2.15 0.72
N VAL A 44 -8.89 -0.88 1.13
CA VAL A 44 -9.72 0.18 0.56
C VAL A 44 -9.05 0.75 -0.69
N TRP A 45 -9.47 0.23 -1.85
CA TRP A 45 -8.96 0.59 -3.17
C TRP A 45 -10.11 0.90 -4.14
N ASP A 46 -9.92 1.90 -5.00
CA ASP A 46 -10.64 1.97 -6.27
C ASP A 46 -10.06 0.90 -7.19
N ARG A 47 -10.84 -0.14 -7.45
CA ARG A 47 -10.43 -1.37 -8.15
C ARG A 47 -10.82 -1.35 -9.63
N ARG A 48 -11.38 -0.25 -10.12
CA ARG A 48 -11.73 -0.12 -11.54
C ARG A 48 -10.50 -0.32 -12.41
N LEU A 49 -10.66 -1.09 -13.46
CA LEU A 49 -9.65 -1.30 -14.49
C LEU A 49 -10.29 -1.07 -15.85
N ASP A 50 -9.83 -0.03 -16.55
CA ASP A 50 -10.28 0.29 -17.90
C ASP A 50 -9.11 0.24 -18.88
N LEU A 51 -9.04 -0.85 -19.64
CA LEU A 51 -8.03 -1.08 -20.68
C LEU A 51 -8.59 -0.83 -22.10
N SER A 52 -9.79 -0.26 -22.24
CA SER A 52 -10.50 -0.16 -23.52
C SER A 52 -9.81 0.71 -24.58
N ASP A 53 -8.93 1.62 -24.16
CA ASP A 53 -8.11 2.45 -25.06
C ASP A 53 -6.68 1.91 -25.22
N CYS A 54 -6.34 0.79 -24.57
CA CYS A 54 -5.02 0.20 -24.74
C CYS A 54 -4.93 -0.51 -26.10
N PRO A 55 -3.84 -0.30 -26.85
CA PRO A 55 -3.51 -1.20 -27.94
C PRO A 55 -3.27 -2.61 -27.38
N LYS A 56 -3.24 -3.60 -28.27
CA LYS A 56 -2.85 -4.96 -27.90
C LYS A 56 -1.47 -4.91 -27.21
N PRO A 57 -1.28 -5.54 -26.03
CA PRO A 57 0.01 -5.56 -25.37
C PRO A 57 1.13 -6.07 -26.28
N ALA A 58 2.36 -5.62 -26.03
CA ALA A 58 3.52 -6.02 -26.80
C ALA A 58 3.86 -7.49 -26.55
N HIS A 59 4.00 -8.29 -27.62
CA HIS A 59 4.74 -9.55 -27.50
C HIS A 59 6.24 -9.25 -27.40
N ILE A 60 6.99 -10.03 -26.63
CA ILE A 60 8.44 -9.81 -26.44
C ILE A 60 9.20 -9.77 -27.77
N ASP A 61 8.83 -10.63 -28.72
CA ASP A 61 9.41 -10.66 -30.08
C ASP A 61 9.22 -9.36 -30.86
N GLU A 62 8.12 -8.63 -30.62
CA GLU A 62 7.90 -7.32 -31.25
C GLU A 62 8.92 -6.30 -30.72
N ILE A 63 9.20 -6.33 -29.41
CA ILE A 63 10.22 -5.48 -28.79
C ILE A 63 11.62 -5.90 -29.25
N ALA A 64 11.88 -7.21 -29.35
CA ALA A 64 13.15 -7.75 -29.82
C ALA A 64 13.47 -7.28 -31.24
N ARG A 65 12.53 -7.43 -32.18
CA ARG A 65 12.65 -6.92 -33.55
C ARG A 65 12.81 -5.40 -33.56
N GLY A 66 11.99 -4.69 -32.79
CA GLY A 66 12.00 -3.24 -32.74
C GLY A 66 13.34 -2.66 -32.31
N VAL A 67 13.94 -3.22 -31.27
CA VAL A 67 15.24 -2.81 -30.75
C VAL A 67 16.39 -3.28 -31.65
N LYS A 68 16.36 -4.53 -32.12
CA LYS A 68 17.47 -5.14 -32.87
C LYS A 68 17.53 -4.72 -34.32
N ASP A 69 16.40 -4.81 -35.01
CA ASP A 69 16.34 -4.74 -36.48
C ASP A 69 15.90 -3.35 -36.95
N GLU A 70 14.98 -2.71 -36.22
CA GLU A 70 14.39 -1.42 -36.60
C GLU A 70 15.07 -0.22 -35.90
N GLY A 71 15.80 -0.46 -34.81
CA GLY A 71 16.49 0.57 -34.03
C GLY A 71 15.52 1.56 -33.38
N TRP A 72 14.54 1.05 -32.63
CA TRP A 72 13.54 1.88 -31.95
C TRP A 72 14.15 2.85 -30.95
N VAL A 73 13.64 4.09 -30.95
CA VAL A 73 14.00 5.18 -30.03
C VAL A 73 12.72 5.81 -29.49
N ASN A 74 12.68 6.16 -28.20
CA ASN A 74 11.64 7.01 -27.63
C ASN A 74 12.21 7.94 -26.55
N SER A 75 11.47 8.99 -26.19
CA SER A 75 11.94 10.02 -25.25
C SER A 75 10.91 10.39 -24.17
N GLY A 76 9.89 9.56 -23.98
CA GLY A 76 8.84 9.77 -22.99
C GLY A 76 8.03 8.52 -22.67
N PHE A 77 7.37 8.54 -21.52
CA PHE A 77 6.57 7.42 -20.98
C PHE A 77 5.09 7.45 -21.37
N VAL A 78 4.60 8.57 -21.91
CA VAL A 78 3.18 8.77 -22.27
C VAL A 78 3.04 9.19 -23.74
N ASP A 79 3.80 10.20 -24.16
CA ASP A 79 3.90 10.63 -25.56
C ASP A 79 5.34 10.44 -26.02
N GLY A 80 5.73 9.18 -26.21
CA GLY A 80 7.13 8.76 -26.38
C GLY A 80 7.81 9.25 -27.66
N HIS A 81 7.03 9.70 -28.64
CA HIS A 81 7.48 10.10 -29.99
C HIS A 81 8.36 9.03 -30.64
N GLY A 82 7.89 7.78 -30.61
CA GLY A 82 8.61 6.61 -31.11
C GLY A 82 9.13 6.79 -32.54
N GLN A 83 10.41 6.48 -32.76
CA GLN A 83 11.08 6.49 -34.06
C GLN A 83 11.83 5.18 -34.29
N ALA A 84 12.09 4.84 -35.55
CA ALA A 84 12.93 3.71 -35.93
C ALA A 84 14.13 4.22 -36.73
N GLY A 85 15.34 4.04 -36.20
CA GLY A 85 16.58 4.47 -36.85
C GLY A 85 16.87 3.76 -38.18
N GLN A 86 16.35 2.54 -38.37
CA GLN A 86 16.53 1.72 -39.58
C GLN A 86 15.23 1.53 -40.39
N GLY A 87 14.16 2.24 -40.01
CA GLY A 87 12.82 2.10 -40.59
C GLY A 87 11.99 1.02 -39.91
N ALA A 88 10.70 1.30 -39.74
CA ALA A 88 9.76 0.39 -39.09
C ALA A 88 9.00 -0.46 -40.12
N SER A 89 8.90 -1.76 -39.87
CA SER A 89 8.10 -2.68 -40.71
C SER A 89 6.61 -2.34 -40.64
N ASP A 90 6.15 -1.93 -39.47
CA ASP A 90 4.83 -1.36 -39.22
C ASP A 90 4.97 -0.07 -38.39
N PRO A 91 5.03 1.10 -39.05
CA PRO A 91 5.17 2.38 -38.34
C PRO A 91 4.00 2.71 -37.40
N GLN A 92 2.81 2.18 -37.65
CA GLN A 92 1.66 2.41 -36.75
C GLN A 92 1.84 1.58 -35.48
N ARG A 93 2.10 0.27 -35.62
CA ARG A 93 2.30 -0.61 -34.47
C ARG A 93 3.51 -0.20 -33.64
N MET A 94 4.61 0.23 -34.27
CA MET A 94 5.75 0.79 -33.55
C MET A 94 5.33 1.97 -32.67
N ARG A 95 4.55 2.94 -33.20
CA ARG A 95 4.08 4.08 -32.40
C ARG A 95 3.22 3.62 -31.24
N GLU A 96 2.29 2.69 -31.45
CA GLU A 96 1.48 2.12 -30.36
C GLU A 96 2.35 1.48 -29.26
N LEU A 97 3.46 0.85 -29.63
CA LEU A 97 4.36 0.17 -28.68
C LEU A 97 5.41 1.09 -28.06
N CYS A 98 5.80 2.17 -28.70
CA CYS A 98 6.80 3.13 -28.20
C CYS A 98 6.17 4.32 -27.47
N ASP A 99 4.93 4.70 -27.81
CA ASP A 99 4.23 5.86 -27.26
C ASP A 99 3.47 5.51 -25.97
N GLY A 100 4.19 4.91 -25.01
CA GLY A 100 3.82 4.91 -23.59
C GLY A 100 2.75 3.90 -23.15
N TRP A 101 2.08 4.22 -22.03
CA TRP A 101 1.10 3.37 -21.33
C TRP A 101 -0.27 4.06 -21.26
N PRO A 102 -1.14 3.87 -22.25
CA PRO A 102 -2.35 4.68 -22.35
C PRO A 102 -3.32 4.49 -21.18
N ALA A 103 -3.56 3.27 -20.67
CA ALA A 103 -4.44 3.10 -19.50
C ALA A 103 -3.80 3.69 -18.23
N TYR A 104 -2.59 3.26 -17.88
CA TYR A 104 -1.88 3.74 -16.69
C TYR A 104 -1.68 5.27 -16.68
N ALA A 105 -1.46 5.89 -17.84
CA ALA A 105 -1.28 7.35 -17.91
C ALA A 105 -2.59 8.14 -17.97
N ARG A 106 -3.70 7.52 -18.43
CA ARG A 106 -4.97 8.20 -18.72
C ARG A 106 -6.12 7.78 -17.82
N ARG A 107 -5.88 6.93 -16.83
CA ARG A 107 -6.84 6.57 -15.79
C ARG A 107 -6.17 6.81 -14.43
N PRO A 108 -6.84 7.45 -13.47
CA PRO A 108 -6.26 7.66 -12.14
C PRO A 108 -6.53 6.48 -11.19
N TYR A 109 -7.10 5.40 -11.70
CA TYR A 109 -7.43 4.15 -11.03
C TYR A 109 -6.87 2.97 -11.86
N PRO A 110 -6.62 1.79 -11.26
CA PRO A 110 -6.85 1.48 -9.85
C PRO A 110 -5.92 2.23 -8.88
N CYS A 111 -6.36 2.57 -7.67
CA CYS A 111 -5.54 3.23 -6.65
C CYS A 111 -6.09 3.07 -5.21
N PRO A 112 -5.26 3.20 -4.15
CA PRO A 112 -5.76 3.20 -2.78
C PRO A 112 -6.55 4.48 -2.48
N LYS A 113 -7.51 4.39 -1.55
CA LYS A 113 -8.45 5.48 -1.26
C LYS A 113 -8.47 5.83 0.23
N PRO A 114 -8.62 7.12 0.60
CA PRO A 114 -8.82 7.50 1.99
C PRO A 114 -10.16 6.97 2.50
N VAL A 115 -10.20 6.62 3.78
CA VAL A 115 -11.39 6.03 4.42
C VAL A 115 -12.30 7.11 4.99
N GLY A 116 -11.74 8.16 5.57
CA GLY A 116 -12.46 9.30 6.13
C GLY A 116 -11.79 9.82 7.38
N GLU A 117 -12.47 10.69 8.11
CA GLU A 117 -11.90 11.42 9.24
C GLU A 117 -12.87 11.50 10.42
N LEU A 118 -12.29 11.37 11.61
CA LEU A 118 -12.91 11.77 12.87
C LEU A 118 -12.26 13.10 13.28
N ALA A 119 -13.05 14.08 13.67
CA ALA A 119 -12.57 15.36 14.14
C ALA A 119 -13.16 15.69 15.51
N LEU A 120 -12.31 15.96 16.51
CA LEU A 120 -12.68 16.61 17.76
C LEU A 120 -12.60 18.11 17.54
N HIS A 121 -13.71 18.81 17.75
CA HIS A 121 -13.75 20.26 17.61
C HIS A 121 -13.33 20.93 18.91
N LEU A 122 -12.37 21.85 18.80
CA LEU A 122 -11.83 22.61 19.92
C LEU A 122 -12.72 23.83 20.21
N PRO A 123 -12.85 24.25 21.48
CA PRO A 123 -13.61 25.44 21.84
C PRO A 123 -13.07 26.71 21.17
N ALA A 124 -13.86 27.28 20.26
CA ALA A 124 -13.40 28.34 19.35
C ALA A 124 -13.18 29.71 20.03
N ASP A 125 -13.83 29.96 21.17
CA ASP A 125 -13.79 31.21 21.91
C ASP A 125 -12.84 31.19 23.12
N GLN A 126 -12.09 30.10 23.31
CA GLN A 126 -11.02 30.04 24.31
C GLN A 126 -9.71 30.63 23.77
N SER A 127 -8.99 31.38 24.61
CA SER A 127 -7.68 31.96 24.27
C SER A 127 -6.51 31.13 24.82
N GLY A 128 -5.33 31.32 24.23
CA GLY A 128 -4.09 30.72 24.73
C GLY A 128 -4.03 29.20 24.59
N PHE A 129 -4.59 28.65 23.50
CA PHE A 129 -4.55 27.22 23.21
C PHE A 129 -3.10 26.69 23.22
N ARG A 130 -2.87 25.63 23.99
CA ARG A 130 -1.63 24.86 24.04
C ARG A 130 -1.94 23.39 23.88
N ILE A 131 -1.15 22.71 23.05
CA ILE A 131 -1.26 21.27 22.80
C ILE A 131 0.06 20.57 23.15
N GLN A 132 -0.06 19.41 23.78
CA GLN A 132 1.04 18.47 23.98
C GLN A 132 0.59 17.09 23.51
N GLN A 133 1.36 16.47 22.62
CA GLN A 133 1.05 15.18 22.02
C GLN A 133 2.23 14.24 22.28
N ARG A 134 1.95 13.00 22.63
CA ARG A 134 2.97 11.98 22.90
C ARG A 134 2.53 10.66 22.31
N LEU A 135 3.28 10.17 21.32
CA LEU A 135 3.25 8.77 20.92
C LEU A 135 4.20 7.99 21.83
N THR A 136 3.72 6.92 22.47
CA THR A 136 4.57 5.95 23.16
C THR A 136 4.66 4.69 22.31
N ILE A 137 5.82 4.50 21.67
CA ILE A 137 6.03 3.49 20.61
C ILE A 137 5.77 2.07 21.13
N GLU A 138 6.33 1.73 22.29
CA GLU A 138 6.20 0.38 22.86
C GLU A 138 4.84 0.09 23.47
N GLN A 139 3.93 1.07 23.48
CA GLN A 139 2.56 0.92 23.95
C GLN A 139 1.53 1.09 22.83
N ASN A 140 1.94 1.51 21.62
CA ASN A 140 1.04 1.83 20.50
C ASN A 140 -0.12 2.75 20.94
N THR A 141 0.21 3.80 21.67
CA THR A 141 -0.76 4.74 22.26
C THR A 141 -0.32 6.16 22.02
N VAL A 142 -1.28 7.02 21.68
CA VAL A 142 -1.08 8.48 21.60
C VAL A 142 -1.88 9.15 22.70
N THR A 143 -1.23 9.98 23.51
CA THR A 143 -1.90 10.86 24.47
C THR A 143 -1.84 12.30 23.99
N ILE A 144 -2.94 13.04 24.12
CA ILE A 144 -3.02 14.45 23.72
C ILE A 144 -3.57 15.26 24.90
N ARG A 145 -2.91 16.35 25.25
CA ARG A 145 -3.36 17.31 26.26
C ARG A 145 -3.58 18.66 25.59
N CYS A 146 -4.81 19.15 25.66
CA CYS A 146 -5.21 20.48 25.24
C CYS A 146 -5.47 21.35 26.47
N SER A 147 -4.99 22.59 26.46
CA SER A 147 -5.21 23.53 27.57
C SER A 147 -5.33 24.98 27.07
N TRP A 148 -5.99 25.81 27.88
CA TRP A 148 -6.26 27.22 27.58
C TRP A 148 -5.94 28.12 28.77
N ASP A 149 -5.91 29.44 28.55
CA ASP A 149 -5.62 30.42 29.62
C ASP A 149 -6.69 30.46 30.71
N SER A 150 -7.91 30.01 30.42
CA SER A 150 -8.98 29.80 31.41
C SER A 150 -8.64 28.72 32.45
N GLY A 151 -7.64 27.88 32.16
CA GLY A 151 -7.30 26.71 32.97
C GLY A 151 -8.14 25.47 32.66
N ALA A 152 -9.04 25.50 31.67
CA ALA A 152 -9.70 24.30 31.17
C ALA A 152 -8.68 23.36 30.51
N VAL A 153 -8.87 22.04 30.66
CA VAL A 153 -8.00 21.02 30.05
C VAL A 153 -8.84 19.89 29.48
N ILE A 154 -8.47 19.42 28.28
CA ILE A 154 -8.98 18.18 27.70
C ILE A 154 -7.79 17.23 27.55
N ASN A 155 -7.87 16.06 28.18
CA ASN A 155 -6.90 14.98 27.98
C ASN A 155 -7.55 13.88 27.14
N LEU A 156 -6.79 13.34 26.18
CA LEU A 156 -7.19 12.27 25.29
C LEU A 156 -6.19 11.12 25.38
N GLU A 157 -6.67 9.89 25.33
CA GLU A 157 -5.87 8.70 25.04
C GLU A 157 -6.44 8.00 23.80
N CYS A 158 -5.58 7.71 22.83
CA CYS A 158 -5.94 7.13 21.55
C CYS A 158 -5.15 5.84 21.31
N PHE A 159 -5.83 4.78 20.87
CA PHE A 159 -5.19 3.52 20.50
C PHE A 159 -6.02 2.75 19.47
N VAL A 160 -5.40 1.79 18.78
CA VAL A 160 -6.06 0.84 17.87
C VAL A 160 -5.78 -0.57 18.40
N PRO A 161 -6.80 -1.34 18.82
CA PRO A 161 -6.59 -2.67 19.36
C PRO A 161 -6.21 -3.66 18.27
N PRO A 162 -5.61 -4.81 18.65
CA PRO A 162 -5.24 -5.86 17.69
C PRO A 162 -6.44 -6.39 16.90
N SER A 163 -7.61 -6.42 17.54
CA SER A 163 -8.90 -6.75 16.94
C SER A 163 -10.02 -6.21 17.85
N PRO A 164 -11.14 -5.71 17.33
CA PRO A 164 -11.43 -5.49 15.90
C PRO A 164 -10.71 -4.24 15.32
N ASN A 165 -10.89 -3.98 14.03
CA ASN A 165 -10.38 -2.78 13.34
C ASN A 165 -11.14 -1.52 13.78
N VAL A 166 -10.77 -0.97 14.92
CA VAL A 166 -11.40 0.17 15.58
C VAL A 166 -10.37 1.19 16.04
N LEU A 167 -10.58 2.48 15.80
CA LEU A 167 -9.92 3.53 16.58
C LEU A 167 -10.68 3.75 17.88
N VAL A 168 -10.00 3.76 19.01
CA VAL A 168 -10.56 4.18 20.29
C VAL A 168 -9.96 5.52 20.71
N VAL A 169 -10.83 6.45 21.11
CA VAL A 169 -10.48 7.73 21.75
C VAL A 169 -11.21 7.80 23.09
N THR A 170 -10.46 7.85 24.18
CA THR A 170 -11.00 8.14 25.52
C THR A 170 -10.65 9.58 25.90
N TRP A 171 -11.47 10.20 26.74
CA TRP A 171 -11.21 11.57 27.19
C TRP A 171 -11.58 11.81 28.65
N THR A 172 -10.91 12.80 29.22
CA THR A 172 -11.32 13.47 30.45
C THR A 172 -11.20 14.98 30.27
N VAL A 173 -12.07 15.72 30.95
CA VAL A 173 -12.13 17.18 30.92
C VAL A 173 -11.96 17.68 32.34
N GLU A 174 -10.94 18.50 32.55
CA GLU A 174 -10.65 19.12 33.85
C GLU A 174 -11.06 20.60 33.81
N ASN A 175 -11.59 21.08 34.93
CA ASN A 175 -11.89 22.49 35.13
C ASN A 175 -12.80 23.09 34.03
N TRP A 176 -13.88 22.37 33.66
CA TRP A 176 -14.94 22.87 32.80
C TRP A 176 -16.13 23.32 33.64
N THR A 177 -16.17 24.61 33.97
CA THR A 177 -17.12 25.25 34.89
C THR A 177 -17.79 26.45 34.24
N GLU A 178 -18.78 27.07 34.87
CA GLU A 178 -19.38 28.32 34.35
C GLU A 178 -18.36 29.46 34.18
N GLU A 179 -17.26 29.47 34.95
CA GLU A 179 -16.22 30.49 34.87
C GLU A 179 -15.19 30.23 33.78
N THR A 180 -14.92 28.94 33.50
CA THR A 180 -13.79 28.52 32.66
C THR A 180 -14.20 28.02 31.31
N ALA A 181 -15.47 27.63 31.16
CA ALA A 181 -16.02 27.19 29.90
C ALA A 181 -16.54 28.35 29.05
N THR A 182 -16.84 28.00 27.81
CA THR A 182 -17.44 28.90 26.84
C THR A 182 -18.95 28.83 27.01
N ALA A 183 -19.62 29.98 27.07
CA ALA A 183 -20.95 30.13 27.67
C ALA A 183 -22.06 29.22 27.11
N TYR A 184 -21.84 28.50 26.00
CA TYR A 184 -22.82 27.65 25.33
C TYR A 184 -22.25 26.43 24.58
N GLN A 185 -20.99 26.02 24.80
CA GLN A 185 -20.44 24.83 24.11
C GLN A 185 -20.21 23.66 25.06
N VAL A 186 -20.51 22.46 24.57
CA VAL A 186 -20.17 21.21 25.25
C VAL A 186 -18.65 21.04 25.26
N PRO A 187 -18.06 20.47 26.32
CA PRO A 187 -16.61 20.39 26.46
C PRO A 187 -15.95 19.55 25.36
N VAL A 188 -16.67 18.54 24.84
CA VAL A 188 -16.21 17.61 23.82
C VAL A 188 -17.36 17.33 22.86
N TRP A 189 -17.11 17.48 21.56
CA TRP A 189 -17.98 16.96 20.51
C TRP A 189 -17.17 16.64 19.26
N PHE A 190 -17.67 15.70 18.47
CA PHE A 190 -16.96 15.22 17.30
C PHE A 190 -17.80 15.32 16.02
N SER A 191 -17.11 15.29 14.90
CA SER A 191 -17.69 14.93 13.62
C SER A 191 -16.97 13.73 13.04
N LEU A 192 -17.73 12.77 12.54
CA LEU A 192 -17.23 11.69 11.70
C LEU A 192 -17.70 11.96 10.27
N TYR A 193 -16.81 11.96 9.30
CA TYR A 193 -17.17 12.29 7.92
C TYR A 193 -16.30 11.59 6.87
N ARG A 194 -16.89 11.47 5.68
CA ARG A 194 -16.21 11.09 4.44
C ARG A 194 -16.66 12.07 3.35
N TRP A 195 -15.71 12.78 2.76
CA TRP A 195 -15.95 13.76 1.69
C TRP A 195 -16.23 13.07 0.36
N ASN A 196 -16.83 13.79 -0.59
CA ASN A 196 -16.91 13.34 -1.97
C ASN A 196 -15.52 13.33 -2.62
N ASP A 197 -15.21 12.31 -3.40
CA ASP A 197 -14.01 12.33 -4.24
C ASP A 197 -14.06 13.52 -5.22
N PRO A 198 -12.98 14.32 -5.34
CA PRO A 198 -12.92 15.38 -6.33
C PRO A 198 -12.90 14.79 -7.74
N THR A 199 -13.32 15.60 -8.73
CA THR A 199 -13.03 15.27 -10.12
C THR A 199 -11.53 15.25 -10.35
N ILE A 200 -11.08 14.47 -11.33
CA ILE A 200 -9.65 14.40 -11.66
C ILE A 200 -9.12 15.77 -12.12
N GLU A 201 -9.95 16.55 -12.81
CA GLU A 201 -9.67 17.93 -13.20
C GLU A 201 -9.38 18.81 -11.99
N ALA A 202 -10.25 18.76 -10.97
CA ALA A 202 -10.10 19.55 -9.76
C ALA A 202 -8.84 19.14 -8.98
N PHE A 203 -8.61 17.83 -8.84
CA PHE A 203 -7.43 17.30 -8.16
C PHE A 203 -6.13 17.70 -8.85
N VAL A 204 -6.02 17.50 -10.17
CA VAL A 204 -4.81 17.87 -10.93
C VAL A 204 -4.58 19.38 -10.90
N SER A 205 -5.66 20.17 -10.95
CA SER A 205 -5.54 21.62 -10.87
C SER A 205 -5.04 22.08 -9.49
N ASP A 206 -5.56 21.51 -8.41
CA ASP A 206 -5.09 21.78 -7.05
C ASP A 206 -3.64 21.34 -6.85
N LEU A 207 -3.31 20.11 -7.26
CA LEU A 207 -1.95 19.57 -7.17
C LEU A 207 -0.95 20.50 -7.89
N PHE A 208 -1.26 20.93 -9.11
CA PHE A 208 -0.40 21.87 -9.85
C PHE A 208 -0.32 23.24 -9.17
N ALA A 209 -1.41 23.74 -8.60
CA ALA A 209 -1.41 25.01 -7.88
C ALA A 209 -0.51 24.97 -6.65
N ARG A 210 -0.54 23.87 -5.89
CA ARG A 210 0.28 23.69 -4.68
C ARG A 210 1.73 23.37 -4.95
N THR A 211 2.02 22.54 -5.97
CA THR A 211 3.35 21.92 -6.13
C THR A 211 4.08 22.29 -7.43
N ARG A 212 3.39 22.92 -8.40
CA ARG A 212 3.84 23.05 -9.80
C ARG A 212 4.10 21.73 -10.53
N PHE A 213 3.74 20.60 -9.93
CA PHE A 213 3.88 19.28 -10.52
C PHE A 213 2.65 18.92 -11.37
N ARG A 214 2.87 18.32 -12.54
CA ARG A 214 1.81 18.00 -13.53
C ARG A 214 1.53 16.51 -13.65
N ALA A 215 1.53 15.78 -12.53
CA ALA A 215 1.13 14.38 -12.54
C ALA A 215 -0.35 14.19 -12.90
N LEU A 216 -0.69 12.99 -13.40
CA LEU A 216 -2.05 12.59 -13.79
C LEU A 216 -2.72 13.48 -14.86
N SER A 217 -1.97 14.39 -15.50
CA SER A 217 -2.51 15.28 -16.55
C SER A 217 -3.12 14.50 -17.72
N GLY A 218 -2.60 13.31 -18.02
CA GLY A 218 -3.14 12.44 -19.07
C GLY A 218 -4.54 11.88 -18.75
N ALA A 219 -4.96 11.89 -17.49
CA ALA A 219 -6.26 11.40 -17.05
C ALA A 219 -7.39 12.46 -17.13
N VAL A 220 -7.03 13.72 -17.38
CA VAL A 220 -7.94 14.87 -17.48
C VAL A 220 -8.60 14.91 -18.86
N ASN A 221 -9.90 15.27 -18.92
CA ASN A 221 -10.67 15.42 -20.15
C ASN A 221 -10.78 14.16 -21.04
N THR A 222 -10.59 12.96 -20.48
CA THR A 222 -10.75 11.69 -21.21
C THR A 222 -12.22 11.33 -21.45
N GLY A 223 -13.14 11.92 -20.68
CA GLY A 223 -14.56 11.56 -20.66
C GLY A 223 -14.85 10.18 -20.05
N ARG A 224 -13.83 9.47 -19.54
CA ARG A 224 -13.93 8.11 -18.97
C ARG A 224 -13.49 8.04 -17.51
N THR A 225 -13.13 9.18 -16.94
CA THR A 225 -12.79 9.31 -15.52
C THR A 225 -14.00 9.84 -14.78
N SER A 226 -14.53 9.06 -13.83
CA SER A 226 -15.55 9.52 -12.87
C SER A 226 -15.03 9.35 -11.44
N PRO A 227 -15.37 10.27 -10.52
CA PRO A 227 -15.19 10.04 -9.09
C PRO A 227 -15.94 8.78 -8.64
N LEU A 228 -15.61 8.27 -7.45
CA LEU A 228 -16.43 7.26 -6.81
C LEU A 228 -17.85 7.80 -6.52
N PRO A 229 -18.85 6.90 -6.35
CA PRO A 229 -20.16 7.29 -5.83
C PRO A 229 -20.01 8.12 -4.55
N VAL A 230 -20.89 9.10 -4.36
CA VAL A 230 -20.88 9.92 -3.14
C VAL A 230 -21.10 9.03 -1.91
N PRO A 231 -20.34 9.22 -0.82
CA PRO A 231 -20.59 8.53 0.44
C PRO A 231 -21.97 8.91 0.99
N VAL A 232 -22.57 8.01 1.77
CA VAL A 232 -23.92 8.20 2.33
C VAL A 232 -23.97 7.89 3.81
N VAL A 233 -24.78 8.64 4.56
CA VAL A 233 -25.17 8.27 5.91
C VAL A 233 -26.39 7.36 5.83
N ARG A 234 -26.33 6.18 6.44
CA ARG A 234 -27.49 5.27 6.57
C ARG A 234 -27.42 4.48 7.87
N GLU A 235 -28.44 3.67 8.13
CA GLU A 235 -28.45 2.74 9.26
C GLU A 235 -28.32 1.29 8.77
N VAL A 236 -27.57 0.49 9.52
CA VAL A 236 -27.44 -0.96 9.36
C VAL A 236 -27.79 -1.59 10.70
N ASP A 237 -28.86 -2.37 10.76
CA ASP A 237 -29.35 -3.01 12.00
C ASP A 237 -29.47 -2.06 13.20
N GLY A 238 -29.90 -0.82 12.95
CA GLY A 238 -30.07 0.22 13.97
C GLY A 238 -28.78 0.93 14.38
N GLN A 239 -27.64 0.61 13.77
CA GLN A 239 -26.37 1.31 13.94
C GLN A 239 -26.22 2.37 12.82
N PRO A 240 -26.15 3.67 13.14
CA PRO A 240 -25.81 4.70 12.17
C PRO A 240 -24.37 4.52 11.66
N ILE A 241 -24.19 4.61 10.35
CA ILE A 241 -22.90 4.47 9.68
C ILE A 241 -22.75 5.50 8.55
N ILE A 242 -21.50 5.73 8.15
CA ILE A 242 -21.17 6.34 6.86
C ILE A 242 -20.68 5.22 5.95
N GLU A 243 -21.29 5.06 4.79
CA GLU A 243 -20.88 4.09 3.78
C GLU A 243 -20.19 4.79 2.61
N GLN A 244 -19.07 4.21 2.18
CA GLN A 244 -18.53 4.44 0.85
C GLN A 244 -18.66 3.15 0.03
N SER A 245 -19.33 3.26 -1.12
CA SER A 245 -19.50 2.19 -2.09
C SER A 245 -18.60 2.40 -3.30
N PHE A 246 -18.16 1.29 -3.91
CA PHE A 246 -17.28 1.26 -5.07
C PHE A 246 -17.96 0.52 -6.23
N PRO A 247 -17.56 0.79 -7.48
CA PRO A 247 -18.03 0.02 -8.64
C PRO A 247 -17.73 -1.48 -8.51
N PRO A 248 -18.53 -2.35 -9.14
CA PRO A 248 -18.25 -3.79 -9.21
C PRO A 248 -16.87 -4.11 -9.79
N ASP A 249 -16.27 -5.19 -9.29
CA ASP A 249 -15.05 -5.79 -9.80
C ASP A 249 -15.19 -7.33 -9.85
N LEU A 250 -14.13 -8.03 -10.27
CA LEU A 250 -14.11 -9.50 -10.43
C LEU A 250 -14.46 -10.26 -9.15
N ARG A 251 -14.04 -9.74 -8.00
CA ARG A 251 -14.27 -10.33 -6.68
C ARG A 251 -15.58 -9.85 -6.07
N PHE A 252 -15.91 -8.57 -6.24
CA PHE A 252 -17.08 -7.95 -5.65
C PHE A 252 -18.09 -7.55 -6.73
N ALA A 253 -18.91 -8.50 -7.19
CA ALA A 253 -19.93 -8.28 -8.22
C ALA A 253 -20.98 -7.20 -7.84
N GLY A 254 -21.21 -6.99 -6.53
CA GLY A 254 -22.06 -5.92 -6.00
C GLY A 254 -21.34 -4.61 -5.69
N GLY A 255 -20.03 -4.52 -5.99
CA GLY A 255 -19.15 -3.44 -5.54
C GLY A 255 -18.53 -3.71 -4.17
N PHE A 256 -17.28 -3.29 -4.00
CA PHE A 256 -16.67 -3.20 -2.67
C PHE A 256 -17.34 -2.06 -1.89
N ARG A 257 -17.48 -2.24 -0.58
CA ARG A 257 -17.95 -1.20 0.34
C ARG A 257 -17.24 -1.30 1.68
N TYR A 258 -17.12 -0.15 2.35
CA TYR A 258 -16.69 -0.05 3.74
C TYR A 258 -17.59 0.91 4.52
N TYR A 259 -17.58 0.78 5.84
CA TYR A 259 -18.29 1.69 6.75
C TYR A 259 -17.32 2.45 7.64
N LEU A 260 -17.72 3.65 8.07
CA LEU A 260 -17.27 4.27 9.31
C LEU A 260 -18.42 4.17 10.31
N ALA A 261 -18.26 3.36 11.36
CA ALA A 261 -19.31 3.08 12.33
C ALA A 261 -18.90 3.58 13.74
N PRO A 262 -19.51 4.67 14.25
CA PRO A 262 -19.19 5.19 15.57
C PRO A 262 -19.97 4.47 16.69
N PHE A 263 -19.28 4.18 17.78
CA PHE A 263 -19.80 3.68 19.05
C PHE A 263 -19.41 4.64 20.16
N VAL A 264 -20.35 5.00 21.03
CA VAL A 264 -20.16 6.12 21.96
C VAL A 264 -20.67 5.79 23.36
N SER A 265 -20.08 6.46 24.35
CA SER A 265 -20.60 6.51 25.73
C SER A 265 -21.09 7.91 26.07
N GLY A 266 -22.36 8.03 26.43
CA GLY A 266 -22.96 9.31 26.87
C GLY A 266 -23.10 10.38 25.77
N LEU A 267 -22.79 10.04 24.51
CA LEU A 267 -22.97 10.93 23.36
C LEU A 267 -24.14 10.46 22.49
N THR A 268 -24.68 11.38 21.72
CA THR A 268 -25.74 11.17 20.74
C THR A 268 -25.19 11.27 19.32
N LEU A 269 -25.75 10.49 18.41
CA LEU A 269 -25.41 10.49 16.99
C LEU A 269 -26.49 11.24 16.22
N GLU A 270 -26.10 12.25 15.44
CA GLU A 270 -26.99 13.06 14.62
C GLU A 270 -26.51 13.06 13.17
N ALA A 271 -27.30 12.50 12.26
CA ALA A 271 -27.03 12.56 10.82
C ALA A 271 -27.32 13.94 10.25
N ILE A 272 -26.37 14.47 9.47
CA ILE A 272 -26.54 15.74 8.76
C ILE A 272 -27.16 15.48 7.40
N LYS A 273 -28.22 16.23 7.08
CA LYS A 273 -29.02 16.00 5.87
C LYS A 273 -28.21 16.27 4.59
N PRO A 274 -28.42 15.47 3.52
CA PRO A 274 -27.84 15.71 2.20
C PRO A 274 -28.15 17.14 1.69
N GLY A 275 -27.14 17.83 1.16
CA GLY A 275 -27.25 19.19 0.63
C GLY A 275 -26.85 20.31 1.60
N ALA A 276 -26.53 20.00 2.86
CA ALA A 276 -25.88 20.95 3.78
C ALA A 276 -24.34 20.94 3.68
N SER A 277 -23.75 19.89 3.10
CA SER A 277 -22.31 19.70 2.91
C SER A 277 -22.02 18.78 1.71
N ASP A 278 -20.85 18.90 1.09
CA ASP A 278 -20.35 18.03 0.01
C ASP A 278 -19.74 16.71 0.54
N GLU A 279 -20.28 16.19 1.63
CA GLU A 279 -19.76 15.03 2.36
C GLU A 279 -20.88 14.32 3.13
N ALA A 280 -20.68 13.03 3.43
CA ALA A 280 -21.47 12.32 4.42
C ALA A 280 -20.91 12.62 5.81
N ARG A 281 -21.77 13.04 6.75
CA ARG A 281 -21.36 13.48 8.09
C ARG A 281 -22.31 13.03 9.18
N LEU A 282 -21.73 12.53 10.27
CA LEU A 282 -22.37 12.29 11.55
C LEU A 282 -21.79 13.26 12.59
N HIS A 283 -22.66 14.03 13.25
CA HIS A 283 -22.29 14.75 14.46
C HIS A 283 -22.42 13.83 15.67
N ILE A 284 -21.43 13.88 16.54
CA ILE A 284 -21.36 13.09 17.76
C ILE A 284 -21.28 14.06 18.93
N LYS A 285 -22.41 14.25 19.63
CA LYS A 285 -22.58 15.35 20.60
C LYS A 285 -22.92 14.81 21.97
N GLY A 286 -22.21 15.29 22.99
CA GLY A 286 -22.60 15.11 24.39
C GLY A 286 -23.54 16.23 24.84
N ASP A 287 -23.89 16.20 26.11
CA ASP A 287 -24.35 17.40 26.82
C ASP A 287 -23.18 18.02 27.60
N TYR A 288 -23.44 19.14 28.26
CA TYR A 288 -22.41 19.88 28.99
C TYR A 288 -21.87 19.14 30.22
N THR A 289 -22.54 18.08 30.68
CA THR A 289 -22.14 17.28 31.85
C THR A 289 -21.19 16.14 31.50
N VAL A 290 -21.00 15.83 30.22
CA VAL A 290 -20.12 14.75 29.75
C VAL A 290 -18.66 15.21 29.79
N VAL A 291 -18.04 15.09 30.96
CA VAL A 291 -16.63 15.44 31.20
C VAL A 291 -15.67 14.26 31.07
N GLU A 292 -16.18 13.05 30.90
CA GLU A 292 -15.38 11.86 30.61
C GLU A 292 -16.15 10.89 29.72
N GLY A 293 -15.44 10.08 28.95
CA GLY A 293 -16.08 9.08 28.10
C GLY A 293 -15.14 8.43 27.10
N TRP A 294 -15.73 7.67 26.18
CA TRP A 294 -15.03 7.02 25.09
C TRP A 294 -15.86 7.05 23.81
N LEU A 295 -15.15 7.05 22.69
CA LEU A 295 -15.65 6.95 21.33
C LEU A 295 -14.79 5.91 20.61
N ALA A 296 -15.45 4.99 19.93
CA ALA A 296 -14.82 3.99 19.08
C ALA A 296 -15.36 4.16 17.65
N VAL A 297 -14.50 4.11 16.63
CA VAL A 297 -14.91 4.14 15.22
C VAL A 297 -14.39 2.89 14.53
N ALA A 298 -15.30 2.01 14.11
CA ALA A 298 -14.98 0.79 13.37
C ALA A 298 -14.94 1.03 11.86
N VAL A 299 -14.08 0.27 11.18
CA VAL A 299 -13.95 0.28 9.71
C VAL A 299 -14.14 -1.13 9.12
N PRO A 300 -15.38 -1.68 9.13
CA PRO A 300 -15.67 -2.94 8.47
C PRO A 300 -15.72 -2.76 6.94
N THR A 301 -15.38 -3.82 6.22
CA THR A 301 -15.17 -3.84 4.76
C THR A 301 -15.71 -5.11 4.11
N SER A 302 -15.83 -5.08 2.78
CA SER A 302 -16.35 -6.24 2.03
C SER A 302 -15.39 -7.45 2.01
N THR A 303 -14.12 -7.23 2.31
CA THR A 303 -13.06 -8.25 2.45
C THR A 303 -13.13 -8.99 3.77
N ASP A 304 -13.78 -8.43 4.80
CA ASP A 304 -13.98 -9.11 6.08
C ASP A 304 -14.84 -10.37 5.92
N ALA A 305 -14.71 -11.31 6.86
CA ALA A 305 -15.43 -12.58 6.80
C ALA A 305 -16.96 -12.36 6.81
N GLY A 306 -17.64 -12.70 5.72
CA GLY A 306 -19.07 -12.44 5.54
C GLY A 306 -19.43 -11.01 5.12
N GLY A 307 -18.43 -10.18 4.82
CA GLY A 307 -18.58 -8.80 4.36
C GLY A 307 -18.78 -7.77 5.48
N ALA A 308 -18.93 -6.51 5.07
CA ALA A 308 -18.95 -5.35 5.98
C ALA A 308 -20.10 -5.42 7.01
N ASP A 309 -21.27 -5.91 6.59
CA ASP A 309 -22.44 -6.03 7.47
C ASP A 309 -22.20 -7.08 8.58
N ALA A 310 -21.61 -8.22 8.22
CA ALA A 310 -21.32 -9.29 9.17
C ALA A 310 -20.22 -8.89 10.16
N GLU A 311 -19.20 -8.15 9.71
CA GLU A 311 -18.17 -7.62 10.60
C GLU A 311 -18.75 -6.57 11.55
N LEU A 312 -19.58 -5.65 11.04
CA LEU A 312 -20.26 -4.67 11.89
C LEU A 312 -21.08 -5.37 12.98
N ALA A 313 -21.86 -6.40 12.62
CA ALA A 313 -22.65 -7.18 13.58
C ALA A 313 -21.79 -7.86 14.65
N ARG A 314 -20.61 -8.38 14.28
CA ARG A 314 -19.65 -8.96 15.26
C ARG A 314 -19.14 -7.90 16.22
N ILE A 315 -18.75 -6.73 15.73
CA ILE A 315 -18.26 -5.62 16.57
C ILE A 315 -19.37 -5.15 17.52
N VAL A 316 -20.59 -4.94 17.00
CA VAL A 316 -21.77 -4.60 17.82
C VAL A 316 -21.97 -5.62 18.93
N ALA A 317 -21.89 -6.92 18.62
CA ALA A 317 -22.05 -7.98 19.61
C ALA A 317 -21.00 -7.92 20.73
N THR A 318 -19.76 -7.52 20.43
CA THR A 318 -18.72 -7.35 21.47
C THR A 318 -19.06 -6.24 22.48
N LEU A 319 -19.88 -5.26 22.08
CA LEU A 319 -20.22 -4.09 22.89
C LEU A 319 -21.57 -4.22 23.63
N GLN A 320 -22.28 -5.34 23.51
CA GLN A 320 -23.59 -5.55 24.18
C GLN A 320 -23.51 -5.74 25.71
N GLY A 321 -22.30 -5.90 26.28
CA GLY A 321 -22.06 -6.07 27.72
C GLY A 321 -21.87 -4.75 28.49
N THR A 322 -20.74 -4.60 29.17
CA THR A 322 -20.30 -3.33 29.76
C THR A 322 -19.25 -2.71 28.84
N PRO A 323 -19.61 -1.79 27.92
CA PRO A 323 -18.65 -1.26 26.93
C PRO A 323 -17.37 -0.72 27.55
N SER A 324 -17.43 -0.05 28.70
CA SER A 324 -16.24 0.48 29.39
C SER A 324 -15.26 -0.61 29.82
N GLU A 325 -15.74 -1.81 30.20
CA GLU A 325 -14.88 -2.96 30.48
C GLU A 325 -14.25 -3.51 29.20
N ILE A 326 -14.99 -3.52 28.08
CA ILE A 326 -14.49 -3.93 26.76
C ILE A 326 -13.42 -2.96 26.26
N ILE A 327 -13.63 -1.64 26.36
CA ILE A 327 -12.62 -0.63 26.03
C ILE A 327 -11.36 -0.83 26.89
N THR A 328 -11.53 -1.08 28.19
CA THR A 328 -10.39 -1.39 29.09
C THR A 328 -9.67 -2.67 28.67
N GLN A 329 -10.41 -3.70 28.23
CA GLN A 329 -9.83 -4.94 27.75
C GLN A 329 -9.06 -4.74 26.44
N TRP A 330 -9.63 -4.03 25.47
CA TRP A 330 -8.96 -3.65 24.22
C TRP A 330 -7.68 -2.86 24.47
N ARG A 331 -7.68 -1.96 25.47
CA ARG A 331 -6.48 -1.23 25.87
C ARG A 331 -5.39 -2.16 26.41
N ARG A 332 -5.74 -3.16 27.23
CA ARG A 332 -4.81 -4.19 27.72
C ARG A 332 -4.30 -5.07 26.59
N ASP A 333 -5.17 -5.49 25.66
CA ASP A 333 -4.79 -6.32 24.51
C ASP A 333 -3.80 -5.59 23.60
N THR A 334 -3.98 -4.27 23.42
CA THR A 334 -3.04 -3.40 22.70
C THR A 334 -1.66 -3.42 23.35
N GLU A 335 -1.62 -3.27 24.68
CA GLU A 335 -0.40 -3.32 25.49
C GLU A 335 0.30 -4.66 25.38
N MET A 336 -0.44 -5.77 25.54
CA MET A 336 0.10 -7.12 25.45
C MET A 336 0.66 -7.41 24.05
N ARG A 337 -0.06 -7.01 22.99
CA ARG A 337 0.42 -7.16 21.61
C ARG A 337 1.66 -6.29 21.36
N ALA A 338 1.71 -5.09 21.94
CA ALA A 338 2.88 -4.23 21.83
C ALA A 338 4.10 -4.80 22.53
N GLN A 339 3.93 -5.29 23.76
CA GLN A 339 4.99 -6.00 24.46
C GLN A 339 5.45 -7.21 23.66
N ALA A 340 4.54 -8.06 23.19
CA ALA A 340 4.90 -9.24 22.40
C ALA A 340 5.71 -8.89 21.13
N PHE A 341 5.36 -7.79 20.44
CA PHE A 341 6.09 -7.29 19.27
C PHE A 341 7.53 -6.86 19.64
N TRP A 342 7.69 -6.04 20.69
CA TRP A 342 9.00 -5.51 21.10
C TRP A 342 9.86 -6.51 21.90
N HIS A 343 9.29 -7.63 22.35
CA HIS A 343 10.08 -8.75 22.90
C HIS A 343 10.85 -9.52 21.82
N GLN A 344 10.49 -9.38 20.53
CA GLN A 344 11.17 -10.09 19.44
C GLN A 344 12.56 -9.51 19.16
N SER A 345 12.71 -8.19 19.26
CA SER A 345 13.98 -7.51 19.06
C SER A 345 14.02 -6.13 19.70
N SER A 346 15.23 -5.71 20.07
CA SER A 346 15.53 -4.37 20.59
C SER A 346 16.93 -3.95 20.16
N VAL A 347 17.11 -2.67 19.86
CA VAL A 347 18.42 -2.07 19.59
C VAL A 347 18.75 -1.07 20.69
N SER A 348 20.02 -1.05 21.12
CA SER A 348 20.59 0.01 21.94
C SER A 348 21.99 0.38 21.44
N ILE A 349 22.17 1.62 21.02
CA ILE A 349 23.40 2.13 20.42
C ILE A 349 23.69 3.57 20.90
N ALA A 350 24.95 4.00 20.79
CA ALA A 350 25.35 5.34 21.24
C ALA A 350 24.69 6.47 20.42
N ASP A 351 24.36 6.19 19.15
CA ASP A 351 23.65 7.12 18.29
C ASP A 351 22.14 7.06 18.53
N THR A 352 21.68 7.92 19.44
CA THR A 352 20.27 8.03 19.82
C THR A 352 19.33 8.42 18.66
N PHE A 353 19.85 9.07 17.61
CA PHE A 353 19.05 9.38 16.42
C PHE A 353 18.77 8.12 15.63
N MET A 354 19.82 7.35 15.32
CA MET A 354 19.69 6.07 14.59
C MET A 354 18.86 5.05 15.37
N GLU A 355 19.04 4.99 16.70
CA GLU A 355 18.20 4.15 17.57
C GLU A 355 16.72 4.54 17.45
N ARG A 356 16.40 5.84 17.59
CA ARG A 356 15.03 6.33 17.48
C ARG A 356 14.41 6.03 16.11
N VAL A 357 15.15 6.28 15.02
CA VAL A 357 14.67 6.00 13.65
C VAL A 357 14.34 4.51 13.46
N TRP A 358 15.11 3.60 14.07
CA TRP A 358 14.82 2.16 14.04
C TRP A 358 13.47 1.84 14.71
N TYR A 359 13.22 2.37 15.91
CA TYR A 359 11.94 2.18 16.62
C TYR A 359 10.77 2.86 15.90
N GLU A 360 10.94 4.08 15.39
CA GLU A 360 9.90 4.82 14.65
C GLU A 360 9.54 4.11 13.34
N THR A 361 10.53 3.58 12.61
CA THR A 361 10.30 2.85 11.35
C THR A 361 9.56 1.54 11.59
N LEU A 362 9.98 0.73 12.58
CA LEU A 362 9.30 -0.51 12.92
C LEU A 362 7.89 -0.27 13.47
N HIS A 363 7.70 0.80 14.25
CA HIS A 363 6.37 1.21 14.71
C HIS A 363 5.45 1.55 13.54
N ALA A 364 5.92 2.41 12.62
CA ALA A 364 5.13 2.80 11.46
C ALA A 364 4.70 1.60 10.61
N ARG A 365 5.60 0.63 10.43
CA ARG A 365 5.29 -0.61 9.70
C ARG A 365 4.33 -1.50 10.47
N ARG A 366 4.53 -1.69 11.78
CA ARG A 366 3.57 -2.42 12.63
C ARG A 366 2.16 -1.84 12.57
N CYS A 367 2.01 -0.52 12.38
CA CYS A 367 0.70 0.11 12.24
C CYS A 367 -0.05 -0.33 10.97
N ALA A 368 0.64 -0.71 9.89
CA ALA A 368 0.04 -0.97 8.57
C ALA A 368 0.37 -2.34 7.95
N TYR A 369 1.23 -3.16 8.56
CA TYR A 369 1.70 -4.44 8.04
C TYR A 369 1.34 -5.57 9.01
N ARG A 370 0.73 -6.64 8.49
CA ARG A 370 0.45 -7.90 9.20
C ARG A 370 0.32 -9.03 8.19
N SER A 371 0.93 -10.18 8.46
CA SER A 371 0.98 -11.32 7.52
C SER A 371 -0.38 -11.84 7.05
N SER A 372 -1.43 -11.60 7.82
CA SER A 372 -2.79 -12.06 7.52
C SER A 372 -3.59 -11.15 6.58
N VAL A 373 -3.05 -10.01 6.18
CA VAL A 373 -3.70 -9.03 5.30
C VAL A 373 -2.75 -8.58 4.20
N ILE A 374 -3.28 -7.92 3.16
CA ILE A 374 -2.44 -7.28 2.15
C ILE A 374 -1.70 -6.08 2.77
N ALA A 375 -0.44 -5.87 2.41
CA ALA A 375 0.32 -4.68 2.80
C ALA A 375 -0.09 -3.44 1.97
N PRO A 376 0.23 -2.22 2.40
CA PRO A 376 0.11 -1.05 1.55
C PRO A 376 1.03 -1.12 0.32
N GLY A 377 0.68 -0.38 -0.74
CA GLY A 377 1.55 -0.14 -1.89
C GLY A 377 2.56 0.97 -1.60
N LEU A 378 2.71 1.92 -2.53
CA LEU A 378 3.70 3.01 -2.41
C LEU A 378 3.49 3.97 -1.22
N MET A 379 2.28 4.03 -0.65
CA MET A 379 1.91 5.00 0.38
C MET A 379 1.24 4.31 1.56
N MET A 380 1.45 4.83 2.78
CA MET A 380 0.75 4.33 3.96
C MET A 380 -0.77 4.61 3.86
N PRO A 381 -1.65 3.71 4.33
CA PRO A 381 -3.09 3.83 4.07
C PRO A 381 -3.71 5.12 4.60
N SER A 382 -3.32 5.56 5.81
CA SER A 382 -3.87 6.78 6.42
C SER A 382 -3.27 8.07 5.87
N THR A 383 -2.32 7.97 4.94
CA THR A 383 -1.66 9.12 4.31
C THR A 383 -2.01 9.28 2.84
N VAL A 384 -2.87 8.41 2.29
CA VAL A 384 -3.25 8.49 0.87
C VAL A 384 -4.16 9.70 0.61
N GLY A 385 -3.90 10.38 -0.51
CA GLY A 385 -4.78 11.40 -1.07
C GLY A 385 -5.94 10.77 -1.87
N ASP A 386 -6.82 11.61 -2.42
CA ASP A 386 -7.95 11.13 -3.23
C ASP A 386 -7.50 10.41 -4.51
N TYR A 387 -6.37 10.81 -5.09
CA TYR A 387 -5.70 10.06 -6.13
C TYR A 387 -4.22 9.93 -5.77
N SER A 388 -3.61 8.81 -6.16
CA SER A 388 -2.23 8.50 -5.81
C SER A 388 -1.31 8.66 -7.03
N LEU A 389 -0.12 9.22 -6.80
CA LEU A 389 0.94 9.17 -7.80
C LEU A 389 1.33 7.71 -8.05
N TRP A 390 1.61 7.36 -9.31
CA TRP A 390 1.88 5.98 -9.74
C TRP A 390 0.83 4.99 -9.23
N HIS A 391 -0.44 5.41 -9.19
CA HIS A 391 -1.57 4.59 -8.75
C HIS A 391 -1.47 4.10 -7.29
N GLY A 392 -0.45 4.54 -6.52
CA GLY A 392 -0.13 3.94 -5.24
C GLY A 392 0.13 2.43 -5.33
N ASP A 393 0.52 1.95 -6.52
CA ASP A 393 0.52 0.54 -6.89
C ASP A 393 1.58 -0.30 -6.15
N TYR A 394 1.62 -1.59 -6.46
CA TYR A 394 2.74 -2.42 -6.08
C TYR A 394 3.80 -2.31 -7.17
N HIS A 395 4.76 -1.42 -6.95
CA HIS A 395 5.83 -1.13 -7.90
C HIS A 395 7.03 -2.05 -7.64
N THR A 396 7.25 -3.05 -8.51
CA THR A 396 8.13 -4.19 -8.22
C THR A 396 9.57 -4.02 -8.72
N ASN A 397 9.98 -2.84 -9.18
CA ASN A 397 11.37 -2.60 -9.60
C ASN A 397 12.31 -2.16 -8.46
N TYR A 398 11.79 -1.98 -7.24
CA TYR A 398 12.46 -2.01 -5.93
C TYR A 398 11.50 -1.56 -4.81
N ASN A 399 10.48 -0.76 -5.14
CA ASN A 399 9.70 -0.03 -4.15
C ASN A 399 8.85 -0.95 -3.28
N TYR A 400 8.20 -1.96 -3.85
CA TYR A 400 7.41 -2.90 -3.05
C TYR A 400 8.30 -3.79 -2.18
N GLN A 401 9.50 -4.13 -2.66
CA GLN A 401 10.48 -4.93 -1.92
C GLN A 401 11.11 -4.17 -0.75
N SER A 402 11.46 -2.89 -0.97
CA SER A 402 12.36 -2.16 -0.06
C SER A 402 11.85 -1.96 1.36
N PRO A 403 10.54 -1.76 1.64
CA PRO A 403 10.04 -1.70 3.00
C PRO A 403 10.33 -2.97 3.79
N PHE A 404 10.35 -4.13 3.13
CA PHE A 404 10.52 -5.44 3.78
C PHE A 404 11.99 -5.84 3.99
N TRP A 405 12.93 -5.02 3.52
CA TRP A 405 14.34 -5.29 3.77
C TRP A 405 14.65 -5.11 5.25
N GLY A 406 15.29 -6.12 5.82
CA GLY A 406 15.73 -6.10 7.21
C GLY A 406 14.72 -6.68 8.22
N ASP A 407 13.50 -7.03 7.82
CA ASP A 407 12.49 -7.60 8.73
C ASP A 407 12.96 -8.87 9.42
N TYR A 408 13.38 -9.85 8.62
CA TYR A 408 13.81 -11.12 9.15
C TYR A 408 15.10 -10.98 9.97
N THR A 409 16.01 -10.08 9.59
CA THR A 409 17.20 -9.77 10.42
C THR A 409 16.86 -9.06 11.72
N ALA A 410 15.76 -8.31 11.75
CA ALA A 410 15.21 -7.69 12.94
C ALA A 410 14.33 -8.65 13.76
N ASN A 411 14.30 -9.95 13.41
CA ASN A 411 13.44 -10.96 14.03
C ASN A 411 11.93 -10.64 13.95
N GLN A 412 11.51 -9.86 12.95
CA GLN A 412 10.12 -9.43 12.73
C GLN A 412 9.48 -10.24 11.60
N ILE A 413 9.33 -11.55 11.81
CA ILE A 413 8.85 -12.49 10.79
C ILE A 413 7.44 -12.13 10.29
N ASP A 414 6.53 -11.77 11.20
CA ASP A 414 5.14 -11.39 10.87
C ASP A 414 5.06 -10.15 9.96
N LEU A 415 6.01 -9.19 10.11
CA LEU A 415 6.10 -8.03 9.23
C LEU A 415 6.67 -8.40 7.86
N GLY A 416 7.72 -9.24 7.84
CA GLY A 416 8.31 -9.74 6.60
C GLY A 416 7.31 -10.55 5.76
N ASP A 417 6.51 -11.39 6.42
CA ASP A 417 5.51 -12.24 5.78
C ASP A 417 4.32 -11.43 5.20
N ALA A 418 4.13 -10.17 5.59
CA ALA A 418 3.11 -9.29 4.99
C ALA A 418 3.39 -8.94 3.51
N PHE A 419 4.57 -9.29 2.99
CA PHE A 419 4.92 -9.18 1.57
C PHE A 419 4.09 -10.13 0.69
N PHE A 420 3.82 -11.34 1.16
CA PHE A 420 3.31 -12.42 0.32
C PHE A 420 1.83 -12.29 -0.07
N PRO A 421 0.89 -11.88 0.81
CA PRO A 421 -0.54 -11.87 0.49
C PRO A 421 -0.90 -11.05 -0.74
N GLY A 422 -0.29 -9.88 -0.92
CA GLY A 422 -0.53 -9.05 -2.09
C GLY A 422 0.23 -9.54 -3.33
N MET A 423 1.42 -10.12 -3.18
CA MET A 423 2.18 -10.71 -4.30
C MET A 423 1.46 -11.88 -4.97
N ARG A 424 0.59 -12.61 -4.25
CA ARG A 424 -0.21 -13.71 -4.84
C ARG A 424 -0.98 -13.27 -6.08
N TYR A 425 -1.59 -12.08 -6.05
CA TYR A 425 -2.33 -11.55 -7.20
C TYR A 425 -1.41 -11.24 -8.39
N ILE A 426 -0.22 -10.70 -8.12
CA ILE A 426 0.78 -10.33 -9.14
C ILE A 426 1.38 -11.58 -9.78
N ILE A 427 1.64 -12.62 -8.99
CA ILE A 427 2.12 -13.91 -9.49
C ILE A 427 1.08 -14.58 -10.38
N GLU A 428 -0.20 -14.53 -9.99
CA GLU A 428 -1.27 -15.18 -10.75
C GLU A 428 -1.49 -14.52 -12.12
N ILE A 429 -1.61 -13.18 -12.18
CA ILE A 429 -1.66 -12.49 -13.47
C ILE A 429 -0.36 -12.69 -14.25
N GLY A 430 0.79 -12.73 -13.56
CA GLY A 430 2.10 -12.97 -14.16
C GLY A 430 2.21 -14.30 -14.90
N ARG A 431 1.54 -15.36 -14.43
CA ARG A 431 1.46 -16.66 -15.14
C ARG A 431 0.73 -16.53 -16.47
N LYS A 432 -0.35 -15.73 -16.50
CA LYS A 432 -1.08 -15.43 -17.73
C LYS A 432 -0.23 -14.58 -18.68
N LEU A 433 0.40 -13.52 -18.19
CA LEU A 433 1.23 -12.64 -19.01
C LEU A 433 2.45 -13.37 -19.60
N SER A 434 3.07 -14.27 -18.84
CA SER A 434 4.18 -15.11 -19.32
C SER A 434 3.79 -15.93 -20.56
N ARG A 435 2.62 -16.56 -20.54
CA ARG A 435 2.13 -17.36 -21.68
C ARG A 435 1.73 -16.48 -22.86
N ASP A 436 0.98 -15.42 -22.59
CA ASP A 436 0.34 -14.61 -23.65
C ASP A 436 1.33 -13.71 -24.39
N TRP A 437 2.36 -13.20 -23.69
CA TRP A 437 3.24 -12.13 -24.21
C TRP A 437 4.73 -12.44 -24.24
N TRP A 438 5.14 -13.54 -23.61
CA TRP A 438 6.54 -13.98 -23.60
C TRP A 438 6.74 -15.36 -24.21
N ASN A 439 5.67 -16.10 -24.50
CA ASN A 439 5.73 -17.51 -24.90
C ASN A 439 6.57 -18.38 -23.93
N CYS A 440 6.56 -18.01 -22.65
CA CYS A 440 7.34 -18.66 -21.60
C CYS A 440 6.40 -19.40 -20.63
N ARG A 441 6.85 -20.54 -20.11
CA ARG A 441 6.23 -21.18 -18.93
C ARG A 441 6.47 -20.31 -17.69
N GLY A 442 5.84 -20.71 -16.58
CA GLY A 442 6.08 -20.08 -15.29
C GLY A 442 5.37 -18.75 -15.13
N THR A 443 5.98 -17.82 -14.40
CA THR A 443 5.41 -16.50 -14.11
C THR A 443 6.37 -15.37 -14.45
N PHE A 444 5.84 -14.30 -15.05
CA PHE A 444 6.53 -13.04 -15.27
C PHE A 444 6.02 -12.01 -14.26
N ILE A 445 6.92 -11.41 -13.48
CA ILE A 445 6.54 -10.32 -12.59
C ILE A 445 6.62 -9.00 -13.36
N HIS A 446 5.45 -8.41 -13.55
CA HIS A 446 5.27 -7.11 -14.20
C HIS A 446 5.61 -5.95 -13.25
N LEU A 447 6.08 -4.82 -13.79
CA LEU A 447 6.49 -3.61 -13.04
C LEU A 447 5.44 -3.12 -12.03
N THR A 448 4.22 -2.96 -12.50
CA THR A 448 3.06 -2.56 -11.71
C THR A 448 2.16 -3.76 -11.46
N GLY A 449 1.73 -3.92 -10.20
CA GLY A 449 0.66 -4.84 -9.80
C GLY A 449 -0.30 -4.22 -8.79
N TYR A 450 -1.38 -4.93 -8.51
CA TYR A 450 -2.40 -4.52 -7.55
C TYR A 450 -2.76 -5.68 -6.61
N PRO A 451 -3.19 -5.41 -5.36
CA PRO A 451 -3.50 -6.46 -4.39
C PRO A 451 -4.91 -7.05 -4.59
N PHE A 452 -5.29 -7.27 -5.84
CA PHE A 452 -6.55 -7.86 -6.27
C PHE A 452 -6.50 -8.35 -7.71
N GLU A 453 -7.48 -9.18 -8.07
CA GLU A 453 -7.58 -9.78 -9.39
C GLU A 453 -7.80 -8.71 -10.47
N ILE A 454 -7.06 -8.84 -11.56
CA ILE A 454 -7.17 -8.03 -12.78
C ILE A 454 -7.15 -8.96 -14.01
N GLU A 455 -7.81 -8.58 -15.10
CA GLU A 455 -7.93 -9.46 -16.29
C GLU A 455 -6.89 -9.22 -17.39
N GLY A 456 -6.07 -8.16 -17.28
CA GLY A 456 -5.18 -7.73 -18.35
C GLY A 456 -3.92 -7.03 -17.88
N ASP A 457 -3.05 -6.75 -18.85
CA ASP A 457 -1.78 -6.03 -18.65
C ASP A 457 -2.06 -4.52 -18.51
N PRO A 458 -1.92 -3.91 -17.32
CA PRO A 458 -2.25 -2.50 -17.09
C PRO A 458 -1.25 -1.54 -17.76
N TYR A 459 -0.06 -2.02 -18.11
CA TYR A 459 1.01 -1.24 -18.73
C TYR A 459 1.05 -1.48 -20.23
N GLY A 460 0.99 -2.74 -20.66
CA GLY A 460 0.74 -3.22 -22.03
C GLY A 460 1.85 -2.96 -23.05
N THR A 461 2.37 -1.75 -23.09
CA THR A 461 3.24 -1.18 -24.13
C THR A 461 4.36 -0.35 -23.52
N GLY A 462 5.16 0.35 -24.32
CA GLY A 462 6.23 1.21 -23.84
C GLY A 462 7.45 0.45 -23.28
N PRO A 463 8.54 1.19 -23.02
CA PRO A 463 9.84 0.58 -22.72
C PRO A 463 9.92 -0.16 -21.39
N LEU A 464 9.01 0.12 -20.45
CA LEU A 464 9.01 -0.54 -19.13
C LEU A 464 8.05 -1.74 -19.03
N SER A 465 7.30 -2.09 -20.09
CA SER A 465 6.32 -3.19 -20.05
C SER A 465 6.95 -4.59 -20.01
N ARG A 466 8.21 -4.73 -20.44
CA ARG A 466 8.87 -6.02 -20.63
C ARG A 466 10.23 -6.09 -19.93
N LEU A 467 10.24 -5.71 -18.65
CA LEU A 467 11.45 -5.75 -17.81
C LEU A 467 11.55 -7.10 -17.07
N ALA A 468 12.43 -7.99 -17.52
CA ALA A 468 12.51 -9.36 -17.02
C ALA A 468 13.15 -9.51 -15.62
N TYR A 469 13.88 -8.52 -15.10
CA TYR A 469 14.70 -8.69 -13.89
C TYR A 469 13.90 -8.80 -12.58
N MET A 470 12.67 -8.28 -12.55
CA MET A 470 11.83 -8.28 -11.34
C MET A 470 11.39 -9.70 -10.96
N THR A 471 11.21 -10.59 -11.94
CA THR A 471 10.83 -11.99 -11.71
C THR A 471 11.79 -12.70 -10.74
N GLY A 472 13.10 -12.57 -10.96
CA GLY A 472 14.12 -13.15 -10.11
C GLY A 472 14.29 -12.40 -8.79
N TRP A 473 14.06 -11.08 -8.78
CA TRP A 473 14.11 -10.31 -7.54
C TRP A 473 12.98 -10.71 -6.58
N ILE A 474 11.76 -10.90 -7.08
CA ILE A 474 10.65 -11.41 -6.26
C ILE A 474 10.96 -12.84 -5.77
N ALA A 475 11.49 -13.72 -6.62
CA ALA A 475 11.88 -15.06 -6.20
C ALA A 475 12.88 -15.04 -5.02
N SER A 476 13.78 -14.05 -4.96
CA SER A 476 14.70 -13.87 -3.84
C SER A 476 13.97 -13.66 -2.51
N HIS A 477 12.86 -12.93 -2.47
CA HIS A 477 12.10 -12.71 -1.22
C HIS A 477 11.48 -14.01 -0.69
N TYR A 478 11.00 -14.88 -1.58
CA TYR A 478 10.48 -16.20 -1.20
C TYR A 478 11.61 -17.09 -0.66
N TRP A 479 12.77 -17.09 -1.32
CA TRP A 479 13.94 -17.82 -0.83
C TRP A 479 14.44 -17.28 0.52
N TRP A 480 14.47 -15.95 0.69
CA TRP A 480 14.93 -15.31 1.93
C TRP A 480 14.08 -15.71 3.12
N ARG A 481 12.74 -15.70 3.01
CA ARG A 481 11.88 -16.22 4.07
C ARG A 481 12.35 -17.62 4.47
N TYR A 482 12.49 -18.53 3.52
CA TYR A 482 12.92 -19.89 3.83
C TYR A 482 14.26 -19.92 4.56
N VAL A 483 15.32 -19.26 4.08
CA VAL A 483 16.64 -19.35 4.75
C VAL A 483 16.70 -18.67 6.12
N TYR A 484 15.82 -17.70 6.41
CA TYR A 484 15.71 -17.11 7.74
C TYR A 484 14.96 -17.99 8.74
N THR A 485 14.06 -18.85 8.26
CA THR A 485 13.16 -19.64 9.13
C THR A 485 13.42 -21.14 9.11
N MET A 486 14.07 -21.62 8.06
CA MET A 486 14.24 -23.04 7.69
C MET A 486 12.90 -23.80 7.67
N ASP A 487 11.81 -23.09 7.39
CA ASP A 487 10.44 -23.64 7.38
C ASP A 487 10.19 -24.40 6.07
N THR A 488 10.49 -25.69 6.08
CA THR A 488 10.33 -26.56 4.90
C THR A 488 8.86 -26.75 4.50
N GLU A 489 7.92 -26.73 5.45
CA GLU A 489 6.49 -26.83 5.12
C GLU A 489 6.03 -25.60 4.33
N TRP A 490 6.40 -24.40 4.78
CA TRP A 490 6.15 -23.17 4.02
C TRP A 490 6.87 -23.16 2.67
N LEU A 491 8.10 -23.69 2.60
CA LEU A 491 8.80 -23.82 1.33
C LEU A 491 8.05 -24.72 0.35
N VAL A 492 7.48 -25.85 0.80
CA VAL A 492 6.67 -26.73 -0.05
C VAL A 492 5.39 -26.03 -0.52
N ASP A 493 4.66 -25.41 0.39
CA ASP A 493 3.29 -24.94 0.13
C ASP A 493 3.26 -23.58 -0.59
N GLU A 494 4.20 -22.68 -0.30
CA GLU A 494 4.16 -21.28 -0.72
C GLU A 494 5.44 -20.86 -1.44
N GLY A 495 6.61 -21.19 -0.88
CA GLY A 495 7.92 -20.73 -1.36
C GLY A 495 8.32 -21.27 -2.72
N TYR A 496 8.50 -22.59 -2.80
CA TYR A 496 9.02 -23.31 -3.95
C TYR A 496 8.13 -23.19 -5.19
N PRO A 497 6.79 -23.26 -5.12
CA PRO A 497 5.94 -23.09 -6.30
C PRO A 497 6.21 -21.76 -7.03
N VAL A 498 6.43 -20.67 -6.28
CA VAL A 498 6.74 -19.36 -6.88
C VAL A 498 8.16 -19.31 -7.43
N ILE A 499 9.15 -19.79 -6.66
CA ILE A 499 10.56 -19.84 -7.12
C ILE A 499 10.68 -20.67 -8.40
N ARG A 500 10.03 -21.85 -8.45
CA ARG A 500 9.99 -22.73 -9.62
C ARG A 500 9.34 -22.03 -10.82
N ASP A 501 8.21 -21.37 -10.62
CA ASP A 501 7.52 -20.66 -11.71
C ASP A 501 8.37 -19.50 -12.26
N CYS A 502 9.08 -18.75 -11.40
CA CYS A 502 10.04 -17.74 -11.83
C CYS A 502 11.22 -18.36 -12.60
N ALA A 503 11.74 -19.50 -12.16
CA ALA A 503 12.84 -20.21 -12.83
C ALA A 503 12.42 -20.80 -14.18
N LEU A 504 11.18 -21.30 -14.31
CA LEU A 504 10.60 -21.74 -15.57
C LEU A 504 10.53 -20.61 -16.59
N PHE A 505 10.11 -19.42 -16.17
CA PHE A 505 10.11 -18.23 -17.03
C PHE A 505 11.51 -17.96 -17.60
N TYR A 506 12.53 -17.95 -16.74
CA TYR A 506 13.91 -17.71 -17.20
C TYR A 506 14.51 -18.85 -18.03
N THR A 507 14.10 -20.09 -17.78
CA THR A 507 14.54 -21.26 -18.54
C THR A 507 14.12 -21.17 -20.01
N ASP A 508 12.96 -20.56 -20.26
CA ASP A 508 12.36 -20.38 -21.58
C ASP A 508 12.74 -19.02 -22.20
N PHE A 509 12.94 -17.99 -21.39
CA PHE A 509 13.37 -16.66 -21.86
C PHE A 509 14.83 -16.63 -22.33
N LEU A 510 15.70 -17.44 -21.74
CA LEU A 510 17.11 -17.53 -22.15
C LEU A 510 17.26 -18.26 -23.48
N GLU A 511 17.94 -17.63 -24.42
CA GLU A 511 18.22 -18.20 -25.74
C GLU A 511 19.69 -18.61 -25.87
N LYS A 512 19.94 -19.76 -26.48
CA LYS A 512 21.31 -20.20 -26.75
C LYS A 512 21.83 -19.59 -28.05
N TRP A 513 22.97 -18.92 -28.01
CA TRP A 513 23.58 -18.25 -29.16
C TRP A 513 24.75 -19.05 -29.77
N ASP A 514 25.35 -18.52 -30.83
CA ASP A 514 26.40 -19.19 -31.63
C ASP A 514 27.69 -19.48 -30.84
N ASP A 515 27.92 -18.79 -29.73
CA ASP A 515 29.04 -19.00 -28.80
C ASP A 515 28.79 -20.12 -27.78
N ASP A 516 27.69 -20.88 -27.93
CA ASP A 516 27.28 -21.98 -27.06
C ASP A 516 26.82 -21.53 -25.66
N LEU A 517 26.66 -20.22 -25.43
CA LEU A 517 26.16 -19.64 -24.19
C LEU A 517 24.66 -19.28 -24.28
N TYR A 518 24.02 -19.16 -23.12
CA TYR A 518 22.67 -18.64 -22.96
C TYR A 518 22.71 -17.14 -22.69
N HIS A 519 21.94 -16.39 -23.45
CA HIS A 519 21.83 -14.94 -23.43
C HIS A 519 20.40 -14.49 -23.12
N ALA A 520 20.27 -13.29 -22.59
CA ALA A 520 19.00 -12.65 -22.34
C ALA A 520 18.81 -11.46 -23.30
N PHE A 521 17.74 -11.53 -24.10
CA PHE A 521 17.38 -10.45 -25.03
C PHE A 521 15.87 -10.41 -25.27
N PRO A 522 15.21 -9.23 -25.25
CA PRO A 522 15.71 -7.94 -24.77
C PRO A 522 15.81 -7.92 -23.23
N SER A 523 16.99 -7.57 -22.70
CA SER A 523 17.25 -7.46 -21.28
C SER A 523 17.22 -5.99 -20.83
N GLY A 524 16.04 -5.37 -20.77
CA GLY A 524 15.92 -4.01 -20.23
C GLY A 524 16.27 -3.95 -18.74
N GLN A 525 16.98 -2.91 -18.30
CA GLN A 525 17.30 -2.67 -16.89
C GLN A 525 17.02 -1.21 -16.48
N GLY A 526 16.60 -1.03 -15.22
CA GLY A 526 16.15 0.27 -14.70
C GLY A 526 14.96 0.84 -15.49
N GLU A 527 14.84 2.17 -15.48
CA GLU A 527 13.77 2.90 -16.15
C GLU A 527 14.25 3.57 -17.45
N SER A 528 14.82 2.76 -18.35
CA SER A 528 15.45 3.25 -19.58
C SER A 528 14.47 3.31 -20.76
N PHE A 529 14.59 4.36 -21.58
CA PHE A 529 13.91 4.46 -22.88
C PHE A 529 14.60 3.63 -23.95
N PHE A 530 13.89 3.27 -25.03
CA PHE A 530 14.48 2.74 -26.26
C PHE A 530 15.55 3.69 -26.81
N THR A 531 16.76 3.18 -27.01
CA THR A 531 17.95 3.97 -27.35
C THR A 531 18.35 3.91 -28.82
N GLY A 532 17.75 2.99 -29.59
CA GLY A 532 18.14 2.69 -30.96
C GLY A 532 19.33 1.74 -31.09
N SER A 533 19.85 1.24 -29.97
CA SER A 533 20.99 0.32 -29.92
C SER A 533 20.62 -0.97 -29.21
N SER A 534 20.77 -2.11 -29.88
CA SER A 534 20.50 -3.43 -29.29
C SER A 534 21.43 -3.79 -28.15
N VAL A 535 22.65 -3.22 -28.13
CA VAL A 535 23.65 -3.43 -27.08
C VAL A 535 23.13 -3.01 -25.70
N ASP A 536 22.25 -1.99 -25.65
CA ASP A 536 21.66 -1.51 -24.39
C ASP A 536 20.59 -2.48 -23.82
N TYR A 537 20.28 -3.54 -24.57
CA TYR A 537 19.27 -4.56 -24.25
C TYR A 537 19.82 -5.98 -24.37
N THR A 538 21.13 -6.15 -24.45
CA THR A 538 21.78 -7.47 -24.48
C THR A 538 22.50 -7.71 -23.17
N ASP A 539 22.18 -8.81 -22.50
CA ASP A 539 22.87 -9.33 -21.31
C ASP A 539 23.15 -8.27 -20.24
N ARG A 540 22.16 -7.43 -19.97
CA ARG A 540 22.32 -6.34 -19.01
C ARG A 540 22.58 -6.91 -17.61
N PRO A 541 23.60 -6.40 -16.87
CA PRO A 541 24.06 -7.05 -15.64
C PRO A 541 22.99 -7.30 -14.59
N GLN A 542 22.06 -6.35 -14.39
CA GLN A 542 20.97 -6.53 -13.42
C GLN A 542 20.09 -7.73 -13.77
N VAL A 543 19.76 -7.91 -15.05
CA VAL A 543 18.89 -8.98 -15.54
C VAL A 543 19.59 -10.33 -15.37
N ILE A 544 20.82 -10.45 -15.86
CA ILE A 544 21.58 -11.71 -15.78
C ILE A 544 21.86 -12.13 -14.33
N ARG A 545 22.14 -11.19 -13.42
CA ARG A 545 22.34 -11.49 -11.99
C ARG A 545 21.07 -12.03 -11.32
N HIS A 546 19.91 -11.44 -11.58
CA HIS A 546 18.64 -11.94 -11.04
C HIS A 546 18.22 -13.28 -11.66
N ILE A 547 18.50 -13.50 -12.95
CA ILE A 547 18.33 -14.80 -13.61
C ILE A 547 19.19 -15.85 -12.92
N ARG A 548 20.50 -15.59 -12.78
CA ARG A 548 21.47 -16.51 -12.17
C ARG A 548 21.04 -16.88 -10.76
N TYR A 549 20.74 -15.88 -9.92
CA TYR A 549 20.30 -16.13 -8.55
C TYR A 549 19.01 -16.96 -8.49
N CYS A 550 18.01 -16.60 -9.29
CA CYS A 550 16.74 -17.33 -9.34
C CYS A 550 16.93 -18.81 -9.70
N LEU A 551 17.69 -19.10 -10.76
CA LEU A 551 17.97 -20.48 -11.18
C LEU A 551 18.76 -21.26 -10.12
N GLN A 552 19.73 -20.63 -9.45
CA GLN A 552 20.48 -21.25 -8.34
C GLN A 552 19.56 -21.59 -7.17
N LYS A 553 18.72 -20.64 -6.73
CA LYS A 553 17.81 -20.87 -5.61
C LYS A 553 16.72 -21.89 -5.93
N ALA A 554 16.25 -21.93 -7.18
CA ALA A 554 15.32 -22.96 -7.63
C ALA A 554 15.94 -24.35 -7.59
N LEU A 555 17.20 -24.48 -8.04
CA LEU A 555 17.95 -25.72 -7.96
C LEU A 555 18.16 -26.18 -6.51
N GLU A 556 18.63 -25.29 -5.64
CA GLU A 556 18.82 -25.60 -4.21
C GLU A 556 17.50 -25.99 -3.53
N ALA A 557 16.41 -25.29 -3.81
CA ALA A 557 15.10 -25.63 -3.26
C ALA A 557 14.61 -27.01 -3.75
N ALA A 558 14.80 -27.33 -5.03
CA ALA A 558 14.46 -28.63 -5.58
C ALA A 558 15.26 -29.77 -4.93
N GLU A 559 16.56 -29.56 -4.71
CA GLU A 559 17.45 -30.53 -4.03
C GLU A 559 17.06 -30.71 -2.56
N ILE A 560 16.68 -29.65 -1.85
CA ILE A 560 16.18 -29.71 -0.47
C ILE A 560 14.88 -30.52 -0.38
N LEU A 561 14.01 -30.38 -1.37
CA LEU A 561 12.69 -31.01 -1.41
C LEU A 561 12.68 -32.38 -2.11
N ASP A 562 13.80 -32.81 -2.68
CA ASP A 562 13.93 -34.06 -3.46
C ASP A 562 12.86 -34.17 -4.58
N THR A 563 12.72 -33.11 -5.39
CA THR A 563 11.68 -32.99 -6.42
C THR A 563 12.20 -32.36 -7.71
N ASP A 564 11.43 -32.50 -8.80
CA ASP A 564 11.63 -31.80 -10.09
C ASP A 564 13.01 -32.01 -10.73
N ASP A 565 13.58 -33.22 -10.64
CA ASP A 565 14.90 -33.59 -11.22
C ASP A 565 15.10 -33.13 -12.67
N ASP A 566 14.06 -33.26 -13.51
CA ASP A 566 14.10 -32.82 -14.91
C ASP A 566 14.20 -31.30 -15.07
N LEU A 567 13.59 -30.53 -14.16
CA LEU A 567 13.71 -29.07 -14.15
C LEU A 567 15.07 -28.65 -13.56
N ALA A 568 15.50 -29.31 -12.48
CA ALA A 568 16.82 -29.12 -11.88
C ALA A 568 17.94 -29.32 -12.91
N ALA A 569 17.85 -30.34 -13.76
CA ALA A 569 18.78 -30.57 -14.86
C ALA A 569 18.79 -29.43 -15.90
N GLN A 570 17.61 -28.89 -16.26
CA GLN A 570 17.51 -27.74 -17.16
C GLN A 570 18.13 -26.49 -16.54
N TRP A 571 17.83 -26.18 -15.27
CA TRP A 571 18.37 -25.01 -14.58
C TRP A 571 19.89 -25.09 -14.46
N ARG A 572 20.43 -26.26 -14.11
CA ARG A 572 21.88 -26.51 -14.07
C ARG A 572 22.51 -26.28 -15.44
N GLN A 573 21.91 -26.78 -16.51
CA GLN A 573 22.37 -26.54 -17.88
C GLN A 573 22.41 -25.04 -18.24
N ARG A 574 21.38 -24.28 -17.86
CA ARG A 574 21.36 -22.82 -18.10
C ARG A 574 22.47 -22.13 -17.31
N LEU A 575 22.64 -22.47 -16.04
CA LEU A 575 23.67 -21.89 -15.17
C LEU A 575 25.10 -22.14 -15.68
N ASP A 576 25.40 -23.38 -16.07
CA ASP A 576 26.73 -23.81 -16.55
C ASP A 576 27.15 -23.08 -17.84
N ARG A 577 26.16 -22.60 -18.61
CA ARG A 577 26.36 -21.96 -19.92
C ARG A 577 25.77 -20.55 -19.97
N LEU A 578 25.46 -19.93 -18.84
CA LEU A 578 24.92 -18.57 -18.81
C LEU A 578 26.05 -17.58 -19.08
N VAL A 579 25.82 -16.62 -19.98
CA VAL A 579 26.74 -15.52 -20.28
C VAL A 579 27.30 -14.87 -19.01
N VAL A 580 28.58 -14.51 -19.06
CA VAL A 580 29.30 -13.85 -17.96
C VAL A 580 29.28 -12.35 -18.22
N VAL A 581 28.65 -11.60 -17.30
CA VAL A 581 28.49 -10.14 -17.38
C VAL A 581 29.28 -9.40 -16.30
N ASP A 582 29.81 -10.16 -15.34
CA ASP A 582 30.55 -9.65 -14.21
C ASP A 582 32.02 -10.00 -14.38
N ASP A 583 32.88 -9.00 -14.29
CA ASP A 583 34.30 -9.21 -14.06
C ASP A 583 34.49 -9.44 -12.55
N LEU A 584 34.20 -10.68 -12.11
CA LEU A 584 34.30 -11.06 -10.70
C LEU A 584 35.72 -10.89 -10.16
N ASP A 585 36.73 -11.07 -11.02
CA ASP A 585 38.15 -10.84 -10.71
C ASP A 585 38.43 -9.34 -10.46
N ALA A 586 37.81 -8.42 -11.21
CA ALA A 586 37.91 -6.99 -10.96
C ALA A 586 37.15 -6.50 -9.72
N LEU A 587 36.10 -7.22 -9.30
CA LEU A 587 35.27 -6.83 -8.15
C LEU A 587 35.80 -7.30 -6.81
N SER A 588 36.86 -8.13 -6.77
CA SER A 588 37.50 -8.63 -5.53
C SER A 588 36.56 -9.34 -4.55
N PHE A 589 35.44 -9.89 -5.02
CA PHE A 589 34.60 -10.80 -4.25
C PHE A 589 35.11 -12.22 -4.51
N SER A 590 36.06 -12.70 -3.68
CA SER A 590 36.43 -14.11 -3.69
C SER A 590 35.39 -14.91 -2.90
N ASP A 591 34.77 -15.88 -3.58
CA ASP A 591 33.86 -16.97 -3.16
C ASP A 591 33.28 -16.95 -1.74
#